data_AF-A0A941F0Z5-F1
#
_entry.id   AF-A0A941F0Z5-F1
#
_cell.length_a   1.000
_cell.length_b   1.000
_cell.length_c   1.000
_cell.angle_alpha   90.00
_cell.angle_beta   90.00
_cell.angle_gamma   90.00
#
_symmetry.space_group_name_H-M   'P 1'
#
loop_
_entity.id
_entity.type
_entity.pdbx_description
1 polymer ?
#
loop_
_entity_poly.entity_id
_entity_poly.type
_entity_poly.pdbx_seq_one_letter_code
_entity_poly.pdbx_strand_id
1 'polypeptide(L)'
;YPASVFESEGVVGGISQTAERGGWRFDIGGHRFFTKVKQVDELWHEILPEEDFLLRPRMSRIHYRGTLFDYPLKAGNALKGLGVVEAAKCIGSYTWAKVRPPKNQEYLEGWVTARFGKRLYRIFFKTYTEKVWGIDASELPADWAAQRIKNLSLFGAIVNALSPGKGSKKITSLIDEFYYPKYGPGMMWETATEKVRKQGGTVELEAFVEKVTWTPEAGATSVTVRTADGAREVPADHVISSTPISALVLAMDPPASAEAIAAAKDLRYRDFLTVALVVPEKHGFPDNWIYIHTPGVR
;
A
#
# COMPACT_ATOMS: atom_id res chain seq x y z
N TYR A 1 29.83 -8.04 -10.18
CA TYR A 1 30.30 -8.27 -8.81
C TYR A 1 29.42 -9.35 -8.19
N PRO A 2 29.97 -10.39 -7.55
CA PRO A 2 29.16 -11.33 -6.80
C PRO A 2 28.44 -10.56 -5.68
N ALA A 3 27.11 -10.63 -5.63
CA ALA A 3 26.31 -10.01 -4.59
C ALA A 3 25.84 -11.07 -3.59
N SER A 4 25.88 -10.74 -2.31
CA SER A 4 25.35 -11.55 -1.23
C SER A 4 24.15 -10.85 -0.61
N VAL A 5 23.02 -11.55 -0.52
CA VAL A 5 21.78 -11.07 0.07
C VAL A 5 21.52 -11.86 1.34
N PHE A 6 21.26 -11.14 2.43
CA PHE A 6 20.89 -11.70 3.72
C PHE A 6 19.44 -11.34 4.04
N GLU A 7 18.60 -12.33 4.28
CA GLU A 7 17.20 -12.19 4.66
C GLU A 7 16.98 -12.89 6.00
N SER A 8 16.35 -12.17 6.93
CA SER A 8 16.08 -12.66 8.28
C SER A 8 14.98 -13.72 8.34
N GLU A 9 14.03 -13.69 7.41
CA GLU A 9 12.95 -14.68 7.34
C GLU A 9 13.39 -15.95 6.61
N GLY A 10 12.65 -17.05 6.82
CA GLY A 10 12.86 -18.31 6.11
C GLY A 10 12.34 -18.33 4.68
N VAL A 11 11.88 -17.18 4.15
CA VAL A 11 11.26 -17.03 2.84
C VAL A 11 11.56 -15.65 2.25
N VAL A 12 11.59 -15.56 0.93
CA VAL A 12 11.90 -14.31 0.21
C VAL A 12 10.65 -13.50 -0.12
N GLY A 13 10.85 -12.21 -0.39
CA GLY A 13 9.82 -11.29 -0.87
C GLY A 13 9.30 -10.30 0.16
N GLY A 14 9.69 -10.45 1.43
CA GLY A 14 9.32 -9.52 2.51
C GLY A 14 7.80 -9.32 2.59
N ILE A 15 7.34 -8.07 2.52
CA ILE A 15 5.91 -7.74 2.52
C ILE A 15 5.15 -8.19 1.26
N SER A 16 5.86 -8.65 0.22
CA SER A 16 5.30 -9.18 -1.03
C SER A 16 5.51 -10.70 -1.17
N GLN A 17 5.77 -11.40 -0.06
CA GLN A 17 5.76 -12.86 -0.03
C GLN A 17 4.34 -13.44 -0.14
N THR A 18 4.27 -14.74 -0.42
CA THR A 18 3.03 -15.53 -0.38
C THR A 18 3.21 -16.73 0.53
N ALA A 19 2.50 -16.76 1.66
CA ALA A 19 2.52 -17.86 2.60
C ALA A 19 1.64 -19.01 2.12
N GLU A 20 2.06 -20.25 2.37
CA GLU A 20 1.27 -21.45 2.09
C GLU A 20 0.82 -22.15 3.38
N ARG A 21 -0.48 -22.47 3.50
CA ARG A 21 -1.01 -23.24 4.63
C ARG A 21 -2.14 -24.15 4.19
N GLY A 22 -1.96 -25.46 4.38
CA GLY A 22 -2.98 -26.46 4.04
C GLY A 22 -3.36 -26.47 2.56
N GLY A 23 -2.39 -26.23 1.67
CA GLY A 23 -2.59 -26.13 0.22
C GLY A 23 -3.16 -24.79 -0.27
N TRP A 24 -3.45 -23.86 0.64
CA TRP A 24 -3.93 -22.51 0.29
C TRP A 24 -2.79 -21.50 0.32
N ARG A 25 -2.85 -20.51 -0.58
CA ARG A 25 -1.87 -19.42 -0.69
C ARG A 25 -2.44 -18.11 -0.17
N PHE A 26 -1.65 -17.37 0.60
CA PHE A 26 -2.05 -16.13 1.26
C PHE A 26 -0.96 -15.07 1.16
N ASP A 27 -1.30 -13.93 0.58
CA ASP A 27 -0.38 -12.79 0.51
C ASP A 27 -0.43 -11.96 1.80
N ILE A 28 0.66 -11.26 2.10
CA ILE A 28 0.70 -10.27 3.17
C ILE A 28 0.03 -8.97 2.67
N GLY A 29 -1.29 -8.99 2.61
CA GLY A 29 -2.11 -7.90 2.08
C GLY A 29 -2.33 -7.95 0.56
N GLY A 30 -3.11 -7.01 0.04
CA GLY A 30 -3.51 -6.99 -1.36
C GLY A 30 -2.42 -6.46 -2.29
N HIS A 31 -2.00 -7.28 -3.26
CA HIS A 31 -1.00 -6.92 -4.27
C HIS A 31 -1.60 -6.84 -5.68
N ARG A 32 -1.05 -5.94 -6.50
CA ARG A 32 -1.35 -5.84 -7.93
C ARG A 32 -0.10 -5.43 -8.69
N PHE A 33 0.22 -6.12 -9.78
CA PHE A 33 1.34 -5.74 -10.65
C PHE A 33 0.82 -4.79 -11.72
N PHE A 34 1.04 -3.51 -11.45
CA PHE A 34 0.76 -2.43 -12.37
C PHE A 34 1.77 -1.31 -12.13
N THR A 35 2.39 -0.82 -13.19
CA THR A 35 3.30 0.33 -13.14
C THR A 35 3.12 1.21 -14.37
N LYS A 36 3.44 2.50 -14.21
CA LYS A 36 3.60 3.43 -15.35
C LYS A 36 5.07 3.65 -15.71
N VAL A 37 5.99 3.07 -14.92
CA VAL A 37 7.43 3.18 -15.11
C VAL A 37 7.86 2.00 -15.96
N LYS A 38 8.21 2.26 -17.21
CA LYS A 38 8.56 1.24 -18.20
C LYS A 38 9.69 0.32 -17.71
N GLN A 39 10.70 0.86 -17.04
CA GLN A 39 11.83 0.08 -16.52
C GLN A 39 11.41 -0.94 -15.44
N VAL A 40 10.36 -0.62 -14.67
CA VAL A 40 9.83 -1.55 -13.65
C VAL A 40 9.03 -2.66 -14.31
N ASP A 41 8.26 -2.33 -15.35
CA ASP A 41 7.50 -3.29 -16.16
C ASP A 41 8.45 -4.28 -16.84
N GLU A 42 9.46 -3.75 -17.53
CA GLU A 42 10.50 -4.56 -18.19
C GLU A 42 11.22 -5.47 -17.19
N LEU A 43 11.56 -4.97 -16.00
CA LEU A 43 12.18 -5.79 -14.95
C LEU A 43 11.26 -6.93 -14.48
N TRP A 44 9.96 -6.68 -14.33
CA TRP A 44 9.01 -7.73 -13.94
C TRP A 44 8.93 -8.84 -14.99
N HIS A 45 8.86 -8.49 -16.27
CA HIS A 45 8.83 -9.45 -17.37
C HIS A 45 10.21 -10.08 -17.67
N GLU A 46 11.30 -9.45 -17.24
CA GLU A 46 12.64 -10.06 -17.24
C GLU A 46 12.73 -11.15 -16.15
N ILE A 47 12.15 -10.90 -14.96
CA ILE A 47 12.20 -11.83 -13.84
C ILE A 47 11.21 -12.98 -14.04
N LEU A 48 9.94 -12.69 -14.30
CA LEU A 48 8.88 -13.68 -14.40
C LEU A 48 8.38 -13.77 -15.85
N PRO A 49 8.34 -14.97 -16.45
CA PRO A 49 7.90 -15.12 -17.83
C PRO A 49 6.40 -14.83 -17.98
N GLU A 50 6.00 -14.42 -19.18
CA GLU A 50 4.65 -13.94 -19.47
C GLU A 50 3.56 -14.97 -19.11
N GLU A 51 3.81 -16.25 -19.37
CA GLU A 51 2.87 -17.34 -19.09
C GLU A 51 2.55 -17.55 -17.59
N ASP A 52 3.38 -16.99 -16.71
CA ASP A 52 3.19 -17.07 -15.26
C ASP A 52 2.39 -15.88 -14.71
N PHE A 53 2.14 -14.86 -15.54
CA PHE A 53 1.25 -13.76 -15.21
C PHE A 53 -0.20 -14.05 -15.61
N LEU A 54 -1.11 -13.68 -14.72
CA LEU A 54 -2.54 -13.68 -14.97
C LEU A 54 -3.00 -12.23 -15.12
N LEU A 55 -3.63 -11.91 -16.26
CA LEU A 55 -4.31 -10.63 -16.42
C LEU A 55 -5.66 -10.69 -15.70
N ARG A 56 -5.87 -9.77 -14.73
CA ARG A 56 -7.06 -9.75 -13.88
C ARG A 56 -7.85 -8.47 -14.07
N PRO A 57 -9.17 -8.56 -14.33
CA PRO A 57 -10.02 -7.38 -14.33
C PRO A 57 -10.11 -6.81 -12.94
N ARG A 58 -10.12 -5.48 -12.85
CA ARG A 58 -10.16 -4.76 -11.58
C ARG A 58 -11.59 -4.43 -11.18
N MET A 59 -12.08 -5.17 -10.20
CA MET A 59 -13.35 -4.93 -9.52
C MET A 59 -13.13 -4.60 -8.04
N SER A 60 -13.59 -3.43 -7.63
CA SER A 60 -13.48 -2.98 -6.25
C SER A 60 -14.73 -2.24 -5.83
N ARG A 61 -15.12 -2.40 -4.56
CA ARG A 61 -16.32 -1.76 -3.99
C ARG A 61 -16.08 -1.23 -2.59
N ILE A 62 -16.92 -0.31 -2.14
CA ILE A 62 -16.95 0.22 -0.78
C ILE A 62 -18.17 -0.37 -0.08
N HIS A 63 -17.97 -1.04 1.06
CA HIS A 63 -19.07 -1.52 1.90
C HIS A 63 -19.45 -0.46 2.96
N TYR A 64 -20.63 0.12 2.83
CA TYR A 64 -21.17 1.12 3.75
C TYR A 64 -22.66 0.88 4.03
N ARG A 65 -23.03 0.74 5.32
CA ARG A 65 -24.41 0.53 5.78
C ARG A 65 -25.14 -0.63 5.05
N GLY A 66 -24.47 -1.78 4.92
CA GLY A 66 -25.04 -2.97 4.28
C GLY A 66 -25.15 -2.88 2.75
N THR A 67 -24.62 -1.80 2.14
CA THR A 67 -24.63 -1.61 0.69
C THR A 67 -23.21 -1.61 0.14
N LEU A 68 -23.03 -2.21 -1.04
CA LEU A 68 -21.79 -2.18 -1.80
C LEU A 68 -21.86 -1.08 -2.87
N PHE A 69 -20.97 -0.11 -2.74
CA PHE A 69 -20.83 1.00 -3.66
C PHE A 69 -19.68 0.75 -4.63
N ASP A 70 -19.84 1.11 -5.91
CA ASP A 70 -18.77 0.96 -6.90
C ASP A 70 -17.54 1.80 -6.50
N TYR A 71 -16.34 1.28 -6.76
CA TYR A 71 -15.11 2.05 -6.64
C TYR A 71 -14.43 2.22 -8.02
N PRO A 72 -14.34 3.46 -8.55
CA PRO A 72 -14.84 4.70 -7.95
C PRO A 72 -16.36 4.79 -7.92
N LEU A 73 -16.85 5.68 -7.05
CA LEU A 73 -18.28 5.93 -6.87
C LEU A 73 -18.93 6.33 -8.19
N LYS A 74 -19.88 5.52 -8.66
CA LYS A 74 -20.77 5.86 -9.78
C LYS A 74 -22.03 6.55 -9.27
N ALA A 75 -22.43 7.62 -9.96
CA ALA A 75 -23.64 8.42 -9.74
C ALA A 75 -24.87 7.62 -9.27
N GLY A 76 -25.35 6.71 -10.12
CA GLY A 76 -26.59 5.98 -9.90
C GLY A 76 -26.49 4.98 -8.76
N ASN A 77 -25.36 4.29 -8.62
CA ASN A 77 -25.11 3.38 -7.51
C ASN A 77 -25.03 4.15 -6.17
N ALA A 78 -24.35 5.29 -6.14
CA ALA A 78 -24.28 6.16 -4.96
C ALA A 78 -25.66 6.69 -4.55
N LEU A 79 -26.46 7.19 -5.50
CA LEU A 79 -27.81 7.69 -5.21
C LEU A 79 -28.73 6.57 -4.71
N LYS A 80 -28.71 5.39 -5.35
CA LYS A 80 -29.50 4.23 -4.94
C LYS A 80 -29.12 3.74 -3.54
N GLY A 81 -27.81 3.68 -3.23
CA GLY A 81 -27.32 3.19 -1.95
C GLY A 81 -27.48 4.18 -0.79
N LEU A 82 -27.32 5.49 -1.03
CA LEU A 82 -27.49 6.52 0.01
C LEU A 82 -28.96 6.92 0.21
N GLY A 83 -29.77 6.85 -0.85
CA GLY A 83 -31.12 7.39 -0.89
C GLY A 83 -31.14 8.91 -1.15
N VAL A 84 -32.27 9.38 -1.69
CA VAL A 84 -32.45 10.77 -2.15
C VAL A 84 -32.25 11.78 -1.03
N VAL A 85 -32.76 11.50 0.17
CA VAL A 85 -32.65 12.40 1.32
C VAL A 85 -31.20 12.60 1.74
N GLU A 86 -30.41 11.53 1.80
CA GLU A 86 -29.00 11.61 2.20
C GLU A 86 -28.17 12.28 1.11
N ALA A 87 -28.45 11.98 -0.16
CA ALA A 87 -27.82 12.65 -1.29
C ALA A 87 -28.07 14.16 -1.28
N ALA A 88 -29.31 14.60 -1.02
CA ALA A 88 -29.64 16.02 -0.90
C ALA A 88 -28.88 16.70 0.26
N LYS A 89 -28.74 16.02 1.41
CA LYS A 89 -27.92 16.51 2.53
C LYS A 89 -26.43 16.59 2.19
N CYS A 90 -25.90 15.66 1.41
CA CYS A 90 -24.53 15.72 0.90
C CYS A 90 -24.33 16.95 0.00
N ILE A 91 -25.25 17.21 -0.93
CA ILE A 91 -25.21 18.38 -1.81
C ILE A 91 -25.29 19.68 -0.98
N GLY A 92 -26.26 19.77 -0.07
CA GLY A 92 -26.38 20.94 0.82
C GLY A 92 -25.12 21.19 1.65
N SER A 93 -24.50 20.12 2.18
CA SER A 93 -23.23 20.20 2.91
C SER A 93 -22.06 20.65 2.03
N TYR A 94 -22.04 20.24 0.76
CA TYR A 94 -21.04 20.68 -0.21
C TYR A 94 -21.21 22.16 -0.56
N THR A 95 -22.43 22.59 -0.89
CA THR A 95 -22.74 24.00 -1.17
C THR A 95 -22.40 24.89 0.02
N TRP A 96 -22.72 24.46 1.24
CA TRP A 96 -22.33 25.19 2.45
C TRP A 96 -20.82 25.33 2.58
N ALA A 97 -20.04 24.27 2.31
CA ALA A 97 -18.58 24.32 2.34
C ALA A 97 -17.99 25.22 1.23
N LYS A 98 -18.70 25.45 0.13
CA LYS A 98 -18.31 26.43 -0.90
C LYS A 98 -18.57 27.87 -0.49
N VAL A 99 -19.69 28.13 0.18
CA VAL A 99 -20.04 29.47 0.67
C VAL A 99 -19.18 29.83 1.89
N ARG A 100 -18.97 28.88 2.80
CA ARG A 100 -18.22 29.06 4.04
C ARG A 100 -17.22 27.92 4.22
N PRO A 101 -16.06 27.97 3.54
CA PRO A 101 -15.05 26.93 3.65
C PRO A 101 -14.47 26.84 5.08
N PRO A 102 -14.02 25.65 5.51
CA PRO A 102 -13.25 25.51 6.74
C PRO A 102 -12.03 26.45 6.74
N LYS A 103 -11.82 27.13 7.88
CA LYS A 103 -10.68 28.04 8.07
C LYS A 103 -9.35 27.29 8.06
N ASN A 104 -9.28 26.20 8.81
CA ASN A 104 -8.10 25.33 8.81
C ASN A 104 -8.26 24.27 7.70
N GLN A 105 -7.32 24.25 6.75
CA GLN A 105 -7.21 23.25 5.68
C GLN A 105 -5.79 22.64 5.62
N GLU A 106 -4.99 22.82 6.66
CA GLU A 106 -3.66 22.21 6.82
C GLU A 106 -3.77 20.69 7.01
N TYR A 107 -4.92 20.24 7.51
CA TYR A 107 -5.22 18.84 7.77
C TYR A 107 -6.35 18.29 6.88
N LEU A 108 -6.36 16.96 6.75
CA LEU A 108 -7.25 16.19 5.89
C LEU A 108 -8.73 16.56 6.08
N GLU A 109 -9.23 16.67 7.32
CA GLU A 109 -10.64 17.04 7.57
C GLU A 109 -11.04 18.32 6.85
N GLY A 110 -10.28 19.39 7.08
CA GLY A 110 -10.56 20.70 6.51
C GLY A 110 -10.41 20.70 5.00
N TRP A 111 -9.34 20.10 4.51
CA TRP A 111 -9.01 20.05 3.08
C TRP A 111 -10.05 19.27 2.26
N VAL A 112 -10.50 18.11 2.75
CA VAL A 112 -11.55 17.30 2.11
C VAL A 112 -12.90 17.96 2.27
N THR A 113 -13.23 18.50 3.46
CA THR A 113 -14.50 19.21 3.67
C THR A 113 -14.66 20.41 2.73
N ALA A 114 -13.61 21.19 2.51
CA ALA A 114 -13.64 22.32 1.57
C ALA A 114 -13.90 21.91 0.11
N ARG A 115 -13.55 20.67 -0.25
CA ARG A 115 -13.64 20.14 -1.62
C ARG A 115 -14.90 19.31 -1.87
N PHE A 116 -15.40 18.62 -0.86
CA PHE A 116 -16.45 17.61 -1.01
C PHE A 116 -17.62 17.81 -0.04
N GLY A 117 -17.53 18.78 0.88
CA GLY A 117 -18.50 18.96 1.95
C GLY A 117 -18.26 18.00 3.12
N LYS A 118 -18.65 18.46 4.32
CA LYS A 118 -18.41 17.74 5.58
C LYS A 118 -19.11 16.38 5.62
N ARG A 119 -20.28 16.26 4.97
CA ARG A 119 -21.08 15.04 5.00
C ARG A 119 -20.47 13.91 4.17
N LEU A 120 -20.02 14.17 2.95
CA LEU A 120 -19.29 13.18 2.14
C LEU A 120 -17.96 12.80 2.78
N TYR A 121 -17.22 13.78 3.33
CA TYR A 121 -16.03 13.54 4.13
C TYR A 121 -16.28 12.51 5.23
N ARG A 122 -17.32 12.70 6.05
CA ARG A 122 -17.64 11.77 7.14
C ARG A 122 -18.02 10.36 6.66
N ILE A 123 -18.71 10.25 5.53
CA ILE A 123 -19.20 8.96 5.01
C ILE A 123 -18.07 8.16 4.36
N PHE A 124 -17.31 8.78 3.46
CA PHE A 124 -16.38 8.07 2.58
C PHE A 124 -14.90 8.32 2.84
N PHE A 125 -14.53 9.30 3.67
CA PHE A 125 -13.12 9.64 3.86
C PHE A 125 -12.68 9.44 5.31
N LYS A 126 -13.41 10.02 6.27
CA LYS A 126 -13.02 10.01 7.69
C LYS A 126 -12.78 8.59 8.20
N THR A 127 -13.83 7.78 8.24
CA THR A 127 -13.78 6.45 8.87
C THR A 127 -12.80 5.51 8.19
N TYR A 128 -12.69 5.54 6.86
CA TYR A 128 -11.72 4.71 6.15
C TYR A 128 -10.29 5.12 6.44
N THR A 129 -9.99 6.42 6.36
CA THR A 129 -8.63 6.90 6.61
C THR A 129 -8.20 6.63 8.04
N GLU A 130 -9.05 6.89 9.04
CA GLU A 130 -8.74 6.59 10.43
C GLU A 130 -8.52 5.09 10.67
N LYS A 131 -9.30 4.23 10.01
CA LYS A 131 -9.11 2.77 10.07
C LYS A 131 -7.82 2.30 9.45
N VAL A 132 -7.36 2.91 8.36
CA VAL A 132 -6.11 2.52 7.68
C VAL A 132 -4.89 3.05 8.44
N TRP A 133 -4.95 4.29 8.95
CA TRP A 133 -3.77 4.97 9.50
C TRP A 133 -3.70 4.96 11.03
N GLY A 134 -4.82 4.77 11.72
CA GLY A 134 -4.87 4.67 13.18
C GLY A 134 -4.73 6.02 13.88
N ILE A 135 -4.82 7.12 13.13
CA ILE A 135 -4.72 8.50 13.60
C ILE A 135 -5.96 9.29 13.17
N ASP A 136 -6.38 10.27 13.98
CA ASP A 136 -7.57 11.05 13.69
C ASP A 136 -7.37 11.89 12.42
N ALA A 137 -8.41 11.97 11.60
CA ALA A 137 -8.36 12.68 10.33
C ALA A 137 -8.15 14.21 10.47
N SER A 138 -8.29 14.77 11.68
CA SER A 138 -7.93 16.16 11.99
C SER A 138 -6.44 16.37 12.28
N GLU A 139 -5.66 15.30 12.46
CA GLU A 139 -4.20 15.36 12.70
C GLU A 139 -3.40 14.96 11.46
N LEU A 140 -4.05 14.39 10.45
CA LEU A 140 -3.43 13.98 9.19
C LEU A 140 -3.13 15.18 8.28
N PRO A 141 -1.87 15.42 7.89
CA PRO A 141 -1.51 16.51 6.99
C PRO A 141 -2.22 16.43 5.62
N ALA A 142 -2.63 17.58 5.10
CA ALA A 142 -3.40 17.67 3.86
C ALA A 142 -2.58 17.39 2.59
N ASP A 143 -1.27 17.58 2.62
CA ASP A 143 -0.36 17.26 1.52
C ASP A 143 -0.29 15.75 1.27
N TRP A 144 -0.22 14.94 2.34
CA TRP A 144 -0.36 13.50 2.29
C TRP A 144 -1.69 13.10 1.62
N ALA A 145 -2.78 13.72 2.05
CA ALA A 145 -4.11 13.48 1.50
C ALA A 145 -4.21 13.88 0.01
N ALA A 146 -3.64 15.02 -0.35
CA ALA A 146 -3.70 15.55 -1.71
C ALA A 146 -3.01 14.60 -2.70
N GLN A 147 -1.89 13.97 -2.33
CA GLN A 147 -1.23 12.99 -3.21
C GLN A 147 -2.09 11.74 -3.43
N ARG A 148 -2.74 11.22 -2.38
CA ARG A 148 -3.58 10.02 -2.45
C ARG A 148 -4.95 10.27 -3.10
N ILE A 149 -5.56 11.43 -2.82
CA ILE A 149 -6.89 11.82 -3.33
C ILE A 149 -6.81 12.42 -4.74
N LYS A 150 -5.70 13.04 -5.17
CA LYS A 150 -5.51 13.52 -6.56
C LYS A 150 -5.70 12.40 -7.60
N ASN A 151 -5.38 11.15 -7.25
CA ASN A 151 -5.56 9.99 -8.12
C ASN A 151 -7.00 9.41 -8.08
N LEU A 152 -7.82 9.89 -7.14
CA LEU A 152 -9.22 9.53 -7.02
C LEU A 152 -10.06 10.48 -7.88
N SER A 153 -10.29 10.05 -9.09
CA SER A 153 -11.32 10.58 -9.99
C SER A 153 -12.76 10.55 -9.44
N LEU A 154 -12.95 10.18 -8.17
CA LEU A 154 -14.19 10.35 -7.41
C LEU A 154 -14.76 11.77 -7.56
N PHE A 155 -13.91 12.81 -7.62
CA PHE A 155 -14.38 14.19 -7.78
C PHE A 155 -15.08 14.40 -9.12
N GLY A 156 -14.47 13.94 -10.22
CA GLY A 156 -15.08 14.01 -11.54
C GLY A 156 -16.35 13.16 -11.63
N ALA A 157 -16.35 11.96 -11.02
CA ALA A 157 -17.49 11.06 -11.05
C ALA A 157 -18.71 11.58 -10.26
N ILE A 158 -18.51 12.14 -9.06
CA ILE A 158 -19.59 12.71 -8.24
C ILE A 158 -20.07 14.05 -8.80
N VAL A 159 -19.20 14.89 -9.37
CA VAL A 159 -19.64 16.16 -9.99
C VAL A 159 -20.37 15.91 -11.31
N ASN A 160 -19.89 14.99 -12.16
CA ASN A 160 -20.58 14.61 -13.40
C ASN A 160 -21.90 13.88 -13.13
N ALA A 161 -22.00 13.11 -12.04
CA ALA A 161 -23.25 12.52 -11.55
C ALA A 161 -24.36 13.55 -11.29
N LEU A 162 -23.96 14.76 -10.88
CA LEU A 162 -24.83 15.82 -10.41
C LEU A 162 -25.02 16.94 -11.45
N SER A 163 -24.44 16.80 -12.65
CA SER A 163 -24.60 17.71 -13.78
C SER A 163 -24.67 16.90 -15.09
N PRO A 164 -25.82 16.29 -15.40
CA PRO A 164 -26.01 15.52 -16.62
C PRO A 164 -26.10 16.48 -17.82
N GLY A 165 -24.99 16.65 -18.56
CA GLY A 165 -25.00 17.52 -19.75
C GLY A 165 -23.66 17.83 -20.41
N LYS A 166 -22.52 17.44 -19.81
CA LYS A 166 -21.21 17.54 -20.48
C LYS A 166 -20.60 16.15 -20.63
N GLY A 167 -20.27 15.80 -21.88
CA GLY A 167 -19.86 14.47 -22.31
C GLY A 167 -18.91 13.77 -21.34
N SER A 168 -19.21 12.50 -21.06
CA SER A 168 -18.42 11.62 -20.21
C SER A 168 -17.02 11.43 -20.81
N LYS A 169 -16.07 12.31 -20.44
CA LYS A 169 -14.66 12.00 -20.63
C LYS A 169 -14.36 10.77 -19.78
N LYS A 170 -14.04 9.66 -20.45
CA LYS A 170 -13.57 8.41 -19.84
C LYS A 170 -12.47 8.80 -18.86
N ILE A 171 -12.73 8.58 -17.58
CA ILE A 171 -11.84 8.97 -16.49
C ILE A 171 -10.53 8.21 -16.67
N THR A 172 -9.45 8.92 -17.00
CA THR A 172 -8.13 8.37 -17.38
C THR A 172 -7.30 7.83 -16.20
N SER A 173 -7.85 7.70 -15.00
CA SER A 173 -7.03 7.45 -13.80
C SER A 173 -7.13 6.05 -13.20
N LEU A 174 -7.93 5.16 -13.80
CA LEU A 174 -8.18 3.84 -13.22
C LEU A 174 -7.95 2.77 -14.26
N ILE A 175 -7.01 1.89 -13.92
CA ILE A 175 -6.66 0.76 -14.75
C ILE A 175 -7.77 -0.27 -14.59
N ASP A 176 -8.29 -0.75 -15.71
CA ASP A 176 -9.36 -1.74 -15.74
C ASP A 176 -8.83 -3.15 -15.49
N GLU A 177 -7.51 -3.37 -15.62
CA GLU A 177 -6.85 -4.67 -15.46
C GLU A 177 -5.48 -4.53 -14.77
N PHE A 178 -4.93 -5.63 -14.26
CA PHE A 178 -3.57 -5.68 -13.71
C PHE A 178 -3.01 -7.10 -13.83
N TYR A 179 -1.70 -7.23 -13.84
CA TYR A 179 -1.05 -8.54 -13.80
C TYR A 179 -0.99 -9.08 -12.37
N TYR A 180 -1.02 -10.41 -12.24
CA TYR A 180 -0.88 -11.10 -10.96
C TYR A 180 -0.19 -12.46 -11.20
N PRO A 181 0.95 -12.76 -10.55
CA PRO A 181 1.59 -14.07 -10.71
C PRO A 181 0.66 -15.20 -10.26
N LYS A 182 0.63 -16.31 -11.01
CA LYS A 182 -0.38 -17.36 -10.82
C LYS A 182 -0.39 -18.03 -9.44
N TYR A 183 0.71 -17.96 -8.70
CA TYR A 183 0.84 -18.46 -7.33
C TYR A 183 1.04 -17.36 -6.28
N GLY A 184 0.72 -16.11 -6.62
CA GLY A 184 0.88 -14.95 -5.74
C GLY A 184 2.21 -14.21 -5.94
N PRO A 185 2.29 -12.95 -5.47
CA PRO A 185 3.47 -12.08 -5.57
C PRO A 185 4.77 -12.74 -5.10
N GLY A 186 4.74 -13.69 -4.16
CA GLY A 186 5.93 -14.43 -3.72
C GLY A 186 6.68 -15.10 -4.87
N MET A 187 5.95 -15.62 -5.87
CA MET A 187 6.50 -16.29 -7.05
C MET A 187 7.50 -15.40 -7.82
N MET A 188 7.27 -14.08 -7.85
CA MET A 188 8.19 -13.12 -8.48
C MET A 188 9.57 -13.17 -7.80
N TRP A 189 9.59 -13.16 -6.47
CA TRP A 189 10.82 -13.06 -5.67
C TRP A 189 11.53 -14.41 -5.51
N GLU A 190 10.77 -15.51 -5.50
CA GLU A 190 11.29 -16.86 -5.65
C GLU A 190 12.04 -16.99 -7.00
N THR A 191 11.42 -16.56 -8.09
CA THR A 191 12.05 -16.59 -9.43
C THR A 191 13.27 -15.67 -9.52
N ALA A 192 13.20 -14.47 -8.93
CA ALA A 192 14.33 -13.55 -8.84
C ALA A 192 15.51 -14.19 -8.09
N THR A 193 15.24 -14.86 -6.97
CA THR A 193 16.24 -15.55 -6.15
C THR A 193 16.96 -16.64 -6.95
N GLU A 194 16.20 -17.45 -7.70
CA GLU A 194 16.78 -18.47 -8.56
C GLU A 194 17.65 -17.88 -9.68
N LYS A 195 17.27 -16.74 -10.24
CA LYS A 195 18.09 -16.03 -11.23
C LYS A 195 19.38 -15.47 -10.63
N VAL A 196 19.32 -14.86 -9.45
CA VAL A 196 20.51 -14.36 -8.74
C VAL A 196 21.49 -15.50 -8.48
N ARG A 197 21.00 -16.64 -7.97
CA ARG A 197 21.82 -17.85 -7.72
C ARG A 197 22.46 -18.39 -9.01
N LYS A 198 21.70 -18.46 -10.12
CA LYS A 198 22.23 -18.89 -11.43
C LYS A 198 23.31 -17.95 -11.98
N GLN A 199 23.27 -16.67 -11.61
CA GLN A 199 24.27 -15.67 -11.98
C GLN A 199 25.48 -15.65 -11.01
N GLY A 200 25.53 -16.56 -10.03
CA GLY A 200 26.64 -16.69 -9.08
C GLY A 200 26.52 -15.80 -7.83
N GLY A 201 25.37 -15.13 -7.64
CA GLY A 201 25.05 -14.44 -6.39
C GLY A 201 24.59 -15.41 -5.30
N THR A 202 24.59 -14.96 -4.04
CA THR A 202 24.11 -15.75 -2.90
C THR A 202 22.91 -15.08 -2.25
N VAL A 203 21.96 -15.90 -1.79
CA VAL A 203 20.79 -15.47 -1.02
C VAL A 203 20.66 -16.42 0.17
N GLU A 204 20.96 -15.91 1.35
CA GLU A 204 20.94 -16.63 2.61
C GLU A 204 19.71 -16.19 3.43
N LEU A 205 18.89 -17.17 3.79
CA LEU A 205 17.69 -17.01 4.59
C LEU A 205 18.00 -17.28 6.06
N GLU A 206 17.11 -16.87 6.95
CA GLU A 206 17.31 -16.98 8.41
C GLU A 206 18.62 -16.30 8.87
N ALA A 207 19.02 -15.25 8.15
CA ALA A 207 20.27 -14.52 8.30
C ALA A 207 19.98 -13.05 8.66
N PHE A 208 20.00 -12.75 9.96
CA PHE A 208 19.73 -11.41 10.48
C PHE A 208 20.99 -10.56 10.50
N VAL A 209 20.98 -9.41 9.81
CA VAL A 209 22.06 -8.42 9.91
C VAL A 209 21.88 -7.61 11.20
N GLU A 210 22.72 -7.89 12.20
CA GLU A 210 22.63 -7.23 13.51
C GLU A 210 23.43 -5.93 13.59
N LYS A 211 24.44 -5.78 12.73
CA LYS A 211 25.38 -4.66 12.78
C LYS A 211 25.90 -4.30 11.39
N VAL A 212 26.07 -3.01 11.13
CA VAL A 212 26.71 -2.47 9.92
C VAL A 212 27.92 -1.66 10.35
N THR A 213 29.12 -2.17 10.09
CA THR A 213 30.36 -1.47 10.40
C THR A 213 30.65 -0.44 9.30
N TRP A 214 31.03 0.78 9.66
CA TRP A 214 31.31 1.84 8.70
C TRP A 214 32.37 2.84 9.18
N THR A 215 32.92 3.65 8.26
CA THR A 215 33.76 4.80 8.60
C THR A 215 33.34 6.04 7.81
N PRO A 216 33.64 7.27 8.30
CA PRO A 216 33.37 8.50 7.55
C PRO A 216 34.04 8.55 6.18
N GLU A 217 35.20 7.92 6.02
CA GLU A 217 36.00 7.93 4.79
C GLU A 217 35.55 6.88 3.77
N ALA A 218 35.15 5.70 4.23
CA ALA A 218 34.87 4.54 3.38
C ALA A 218 33.38 4.20 3.27
N GLY A 219 32.52 4.76 4.12
CA GLY A 219 31.15 4.28 4.25
C GLY A 219 31.10 2.91 4.92
N ALA A 220 30.10 2.09 4.57
CA ALA A 220 29.96 0.74 5.14
C ALA A 220 31.08 -0.18 4.64
N THR A 221 31.72 -0.89 5.56
CA THR A 221 32.89 -1.76 5.30
C THR A 221 32.61 -3.24 5.58
N SER A 222 31.64 -3.53 6.45
CA SER A 222 31.20 -4.90 6.74
C SER A 222 29.81 -4.94 7.35
N VAL A 223 29.23 -6.14 7.36
CA VAL A 223 28.00 -6.44 8.11
C VAL A 223 28.24 -7.62 9.04
N THR A 224 27.69 -7.59 10.25
CA THR A 224 27.64 -8.76 11.13
C THR A 224 26.32 -9.47 10.94
N VAL A 225 26.38 -10.72 10.49
CA VAL A 225 25.23 -11.56 10.17
C VAL A 225 25.10 -12.64 11.25
N ARG A 226 23.92 -12.73 11.86
CA ARG A 226 23.55 -13.74 12.86
C ARG A 226 22.65 -14.80 12.23
N THR A 227 23.03 -16.05 12.41
CA THR A 227 22.29 -17.26 11.99
C THR A 227 22.15 -18.22 13.18
N ALA A 228 21.55 -19.39 12.96
CA ALA A 228 21.52 -20.46 13.95
C ALA A 228 22.93 -20.92 14.41
N ASP A 229 23.93 -20.81 13.53
CA ASP A 229 25.33 -21.21 13.81
C ASP A 229 26.12 -20.13 14.57
N GLY A 230 25.52 -18.95 14.79
CA GLY A 230 26.14 -17.82 15.47
C GLY A 230 26.31 -16.59 14.58
N ALA A 231 27.09 -15.62 15.07
CA ALA A 231 27.36 -14.36 14.39
C ALA A 231 28.71 -14.40 13.67
N ARG A 232 28.76 -13.85 12.46
CA ARG A 232 30.00 -13.71 11.68
C ARG A 232 30.02 -12.37 10.96
N GLU A 233 31.22 -11.82 10.80
CA GLU A 233 31.44 -10.61 10.03
C GLU A 233 31.65 -10.95 8.55
N VAL A 234 30.97 -10.19 7.68
CA VAL A 234 31.06 -10.31 6.23
C VAL A 234 31.55 -8.97 5.69
N PRO A 235 32.80 -8.90 5.17
CA PRO A 235 33.32 -7.71 4.50
C PRO A 235 32.47 -7.34 3.27
N ALA A 236 32.30 -6.05 3.03
CA ALA A 236 31.57 -5.53 1.87
C ALA A 236 32.12 -4.18 1.43
N ASP A 237 32.30 -4.00 0.12
CA ASP A 237 32.66 -2.70 -0.46
C ASP A 237 31.47 -1.73 -0.46
N HIS A 238 30.25 -2.29 -0.57
CA HIS A 238 29.00 -1.55 -0.59
C HIS A 238 27.91 -2.33 0.15
N VAL A 239 27.08 -1.62 0.91
CA VAL A 239 25.90 -2.18 1.59
C VAL A 239 24.65 -1.48 1.08
N ILE A 240 23.72 -2.26 0.51
CA ILE A 240 22.38 -1.80 0.14
C ILE A 240 21.41 -2.37 1.18
N SER A 241 20.82 -1.51 2.00
CA SER A 241 19.85 -1.93 3.00
C SER A 241 18.43 -1.62 2.55
N SER A 242 17.57 -2.64 2.56
CA SER A 242 16.11 -2.54 2.42
C SER A 242 15.38 -2.64 3.77
N THR A 243 16.10 -2.70 4.89
CA THR A 243 15.50 -2.75 6.23
C THR A 243 14.81 -1.43 6.58
N PRO A 244 13.90 -1.40 7.58
CA PRO A 244 13.39 -0.15 8.09
C PRO A 244 14.55 0.80 8.45
N ILE A 245 14.48 2.05 7.98
CA ILE A 245 15.58 3.01 8.16
C ILE A 245 15.97 3.20 9.63
N SER A 246 15.00 3.11 10.55
CA SER A 246 15.25 3.14 11.99
C SER A 246 16.11 1.97 12.46
N ALA A 247 15.85 0.76 11.97
CA ALA A 247 16.64 -0.43 12.28
C ALA A 247 18.07 -0.31 11.73
N LEU A 248 18.23 0.19 10.50
CA LEU A 248 19.55 0.45 9.92
C LEU A 248 20.37 1.42 10.78
N VAL A 249 19.80 2.60 11.12
CA VAL A 249 20.49 3.62 11.92
C VAL A 249 20.91 3.08 13.30
N LEU A 250 20.06 2.25 13.91
CA LEU A 250 20.34 1.63 15.21
C LEU A 250 21.35 0.48 15.14
N ALA A 251 21.57 -0.09 13.96
CA ALA A 251 22.55 -1.16 13.72
C ALA A 251 23.94 -0.64 13.31
N MET A 252 24.11 0.66 13.09
CA MET A 252 25.40 1.24 12.66
C MET A 252 26.45 1.18 13.78
N ASP A 253 27.68 0.81 13.41
CA ASP A 253 28.85 0.75 14.29
C ASP A 253 30.07 1.40 13.60
N PRO A 254 30.67 2.48 14.15
CA PRO A 254 30.26 3.19 15.35
C PRO A 254 28.85 3.78 15.21
N PRO A 255 28.16 4.10 16.33
CA PRO A 255 26.80 4.63 16.28
C PRO A 255 26.69 5.89 15.42
N ALA A 256 25.54 6.04 14.77
CA ALA A 256 25.19 7.28 14.08
C ALA A 256 25.13 8.47 15.06
N SER A 257 25.00 9.70 14.54
CA SER A 257 24.89 10.90 15.38
C SER A 257 23.73 10.77 16.39
N ALA A 258 23.86 11.40 17.56
CA ALA A 258 22.81 11.38 18.58
C ALA A 258 21.46 11.88 18.05
N GLU A 259 21.48 12.86 17.13
CA GLU A 259 20.30 13.36 16.42
C GLU A 259 19.67 12.29 15.52
N ALA A 260 20.47 11.58 14.72
CA ALA A 260 19.99 10.51 13.86
C ALA A 260 19.38 9.35 14.67
N ILE A 261 20.02 8.98 15.80
CA ILE A 261 19.50 7.95 16.71
C ILE A 261 18.18 8.39 17.34
N ALA A 262 18.07 9.65 17.78
CA ALA A 262 16.83 10.19 18.32
C ALA A 262 15.71 10.18 17.28
N ALA A 263 16.00 10.61 16.04
CA ALA A 263 15.05 10.58 14.94
C ALA A 263 14.61 9.14 14.60
N ALA A 264 15.55 8.19 14.54
CA ALA A 264 15.26 6.79 14.29
C ALA A 264 14.32 6.17 15.35
N LYS A 265 14.49 6.55 16.61
CA LYS A 265 13.63 6.10 17.72
C LYS A 265 12.25 6.77 17.74
N ASP A 266 12.11 7.96 17.16
CA ASP A 266 10.84 8.69 17.10
C ASP A 266 9.99 8.32 15.88
N LEU A 267 10.56 7.63 14.87
CA LEU A 267 9.80 7.13 13.73
C LEU A 267 8.73 6.12 14.17
N ARG A 268 7.48 6.44 13.84
CA ARG A 268 6.31 5.60 14.14
C ARG A 268 5.82 4.90 12.89
N TYR A 269 5.36 3.67 13.08
CA TYR A 269 4.64 2.90 12.08
C TYR A 269 3.43 2.24 12.74
N ARG A 270 2.62 1.58 11.92
CA ARG A 270 1.47 0.83 12.38
C ARG A 270 1.61 -0.62 11.93
N ASP A 271 1.36 -1.53 12.86
CA ASP A 271 1.29 -2.95 12.57
C ASP A 271 0.11 -3.29 11.67
N PHE A 272 0.32 -4.26 10.80
CA PHE A 272 -0.67 -4.76 9.87
C PHE A 272 -0.98 -6.22 10.18
N LEU A 273 -2.21 -6.49 10.61
CA LEU A 273 -2.68 -7.85 10.86
C LEU A 273 -3.45 -8.36 9.63
N THR A 274 -2.99 -9.47 9.06
CA THR A 274 -3.72 -10.18 8.01
C THR A 274 -4.48 -11.35 8.61
N VAL A 275 -5.78 -11.41 8.35
CA VAL A 275 -6.63 -12.56 8.70
C VAL A 275 -7.07 -13.24 7.42
N ALA A 276 -6.57 -14.45 7.19
CA ALA A 276 -6.92 -15.28 6.06
C ALA A 276 -8.07 -16.23 6.42
N LEU A 277 -9.13 -16.22 5.60
CA LEU A 277 -10.30 -17.09 5.77
C LEU A 277 -10.52 -17.91 4.50
N VAL A 278 -10.53 -19.23 4.64
CA VAL A 278 -10.90 -20.16 3.58
C VAL A 278 -12.40 -20.43 3.71
N VAL A 279 -13.15 -20.12 2.66
CA VAL A 279 -14.61 -20.30 2.62
C VAL A 279 -15.04 -21.09 1.39
N PRO A 280 -16.17 -21.82 1.45
CA PRO A 280 -16.75 -22.43 0.26
C PRO A 280 -17.01 -21.41 -0.85
N GLU A 281 -16.82 -21.82 -2.11
CA GLU A 281 -16.95 -20.96 -3.30
C GLU A 281 -18.29 -20.22 -3.39
N LYS A 282 -19.38 -20.84 -2.90
CA LYS A 282 -20.72 -20.22 -2.83
C LYS A 282 -20.79 -18.93 -2.00
N HIS A 283 -19.79 -18.68 -1.14
CA HIS A 283 -19.66 -17.45 -0.35
C HIS A 283 -18.65 -16.46 -0.96
N GLY A 284 -18.07 -16.80 -2.11
CA GLY A 284 -17.17 -15.92 -2.84
C GLY A 284 -17.87 -14.68 -3.40
N PHE A 285 -17.07 -13.68 -3.73
CA PHE A 285 -17.50 -12.44 -4.36
C PHE A 285 -16.53 -12.11 -5.50
N PRO A 286 -17.00 -11.42 -6.56
CA PRO A 286 -16.19 -11.14 -7.74
C PRO A 286 -15.15 -10.02 -7.53
N ASP A 287 -15.19 -9.34 -6.38
CA ASP A 287 -14.27 -8.24 -6.06
C ASP A 287 -12.85 -8.74 -5.82
N ASN A 288 -11.86 -7.98 -6.31
CA ASN A 288 -10.49 -8.14 -5.88
C ASN A 288 -10.28 -7.58 -4.47
N TRP A 289 -10.93 -6.45 -4.14
CA TRP A 289 -10.91 -5.88 -2.79
C TRP A 289 -12.16 -5.05 -2.48
N ILE A 290 -12.56 -5.06 -1.21
CA ILE A 290 -13.71 -4.31 -0.70
C ILE A 290 -13.23 -3.41 0.45
N TYR A 291 -13.43 -2.11 0.32
CA TYR A 291 -13.13 -1.14 1.37
C TYR A 291 -14.26 -1.08 2.39
N ILE A 292 -13.97 -1.31 3.68
CA ILE A 292 -15.00 -1.40 4.73
C ILE A 292 -15.20 -0.06 5.45
N HIS A 293 -16.17 0.73 4.97
CA HIS A 293 -16.55 2.02 5.55
C HIS A 293 -17.69 1.91 6.55
N THR A 294 -18.22 0.71 6.75
CA THR A 294 -19.35 0.48 7.66
C THR A 294 -19.04 0.99 9.07
N PRO A 295 -19.88 1.89 9.62
CA PRO A 295 -19.72 2.36 10.99
C PRO A 295 -19.77 1.20 12.00
N GLY A 296 -18.97 1.28 13.05
CA GLY A 296 -18.94 0.26 14.12
C GLY A 296 -18.00 -0.92 13.87
N VAL A 297 -17.62 -1.20 12.62
CA VAL A 297 -16.47 -2.06 12.32
C VAL A 297 -15.22 -1.23 12.64
N ARG A 298 -14.30 -1.73 13.47
CA ARG A 298 -13.01 -1.08 13.76
C ARG A 298 -11.89 -1.75 12.99
#